data_AF-A0A4R2C9W2-F1
#
_entry.id   AF-A0A4R2C9W2-F1
#
_cell.length_a   1.000
_cell.length_b   1.000
_cell.length_c   1.000
_cell.angle_alpha   90.00
_cell.angle_beta   90.00
_cell.angle_gamma   90.00
#
_symmetry.space_group_name_H-M   'P 1'
#
loop_
_entity.id
_entity.type
_entity.pdbx_description
1 polymer ?
#
loop_
_entity_poly.entity_id
_entity_poly.type
_entity_poly.pdbx_seq_one_letter_code
_entity_poly.pdbx_strand_id
1 'polypeptide(L)'
;MGDYGLTEGIGRVDALTAPSIENVRTTFAALDRTVDTVSAGCRAVSETLEAVGSALQVITQSGGGLGQQWGGFGMIGLPIVGAMRAVQGVTSQYVKQQTGIPLNTWTDLVASSSAQFEAYLSQLETVAALAERYHPPADSEMDLEAAREDQELLVDIRWRTQAWKQILSRVAQLGRLVDAILRANLTGEPGPAEADGSDRSSGFSGSLQKRFKEVQTRTVERSSDLREWVLQPFVEVRDKVKQLPAQTAQLSQQVTLLEVLLDLEVAEIRACLGEISPTEARIVGIRVAAGVTLPELGERLVAARQCALDHEAYLDRLDGARNAGEVDARVYSILLEEYRNGLASSRSRLAELEAEADLWRRDGQAVLDACADWMTLELDVLAARSLTERAEASADRRALLQRERDRLDEARTVLASL
;
A
#
# COMPACT_ATOMS: atom_id res chain seq x y z
N MET A 1 -21.70 -14.54 24.52
CA MET A 1 -21.73 -13.09 24.78
C MET A 1 -23.06 -12.76 25.43
N GLY A 2 -23.09 -11.95 26.49
CA GLY A 2 -24.32 -11.57 27.18
C GLY A 2 -25.14 -10.59 26.35
N ASP A 3 -26.46 -10.63 26.50
CA ASP A 3 -27.40 -9.72 25.85
C ASP A 3 -27.26 -8.32 26.47
N TYR A 4 -26.46 -7.45 25.84
CA TYR A 4 -26.05 -6.13 26.36
C TYR A 4 -27.12 -5.04 26.16
N GLY A 5 -28.38 -5.29 26.51
CA GLY A 5 -29.37 -4.22 26.71
C GLY A 5 -29.55 -3.24 25.54
N LEU A 6 -29.28 -3.68 24.31
CA LEU A 6 -29.35 -2.86 23.09
C LEU A 6 -30.81 -2.69 22.59
N THR A 7 -31.81 -3.13 23.34
CA THR A 7 -33.15 -3.41 22.82
C THR A 7 -34.06 -2.21 22.55
N GLU A 8 -33.80 -1.01 23.08
CA GLU A 8 -34.80 0.08 23.04
C GLU A 8 -34.70 1.05 21.84
N GLY A 9 -33.64 1.02 21.02
CA GLY A 9 -33.50 1.91 19.85
C GLY A 9 -33.71 1.25 18.48
N ILE A 10 -34.00 -0.05 18.46
CA ILE A 10 -33.22 -0.91 17.57
C ILE A 10 -34.01 -1.53 16.41
N GLY A 11 -35.35 -1.58 16.48
CA GLY A 11 -36.19 -2.11 15.40
C GLY A 11 -36.39 -1.17 14.19
N ARG A 12 -35.87 0.06 14.23
CA ARG A 12 -35.93 1.01 13.08
C ARG A 12 -34.76 0.87 12.11
N VAL A 13 -33.65 0.30 12.56
CA VAL A 13 -32.36 0.33 11.85
C VAL A 13 -32.15 -0.89 10.96
N ASP A 14 -32.98 -1.93 11.11
CA ASP A 14 -32.80 -3.23 10.47
C ASP A 14 -32.78 -3.15 8.92
N ALA A 15 -33.43 -2.16 8.32
CA ALA A 15 -33.40 -1.96 6.86
C ALA A 15 -32.00 -1.58 6.32
N LEU A 16 -31.18 -0.86 7.11
CA LEU A 16 -29.84 -0.44 6.71
C LEU A 16 -28.74 -1.40 7.20
N THR A 17 -29.04 -2.23 8.20
CA THR A 17 -28.02 -3.03 8.91
C THR A 17 -28.28 -4.53 8.84
N ALA A 18 -29.29 -5.00 8.11
CA ALA A 18 -29.49 -6.42 7.90
C ALA A 18 -28.32 -6.98 7.05
N PRO A 19 -27.66 -8.07 7.48
CA PRO A 19 -26.67 -8.73 6.66
C PRO A 19 -27.29 -9.15 5.33
N SER A 20 -26.60 -8.88 4.23
CA SER A 20 -27.16 -9.13 2.90
C SER A 20 -26.08 -9.37 1.85
N ILE A 21 -26.45 -10.07 0.77
CA ILE A 21 -25.59 -10.26 -0.39
C ILE A 21 -25.20 -8.91 -0.99
N GLU A 22 -26.08 -7.90 -0.95
CA GLU A 22 -25.76 -6.56 -1.44
C GLU A 22 -24.68 -5.88 -0.59
N ASN A 23 -24.66 -6.07 0.73
CA ASN A 23 -23.60 -5.58 1.59
C ASN A 23 -22.25 -6.26 1.32
N VAL A 24 -22.27 -7.58 1.06
CA VAL A 24 -21.10 -8.36 0.61
C VAL A 24 -20.56 -7.76 -0.69
N ARG A 25 -21.42 -7.55 -1.70
CA ARG A 25 -21.02 -6.92 -2.97
C ARG A 25 -20.45 -5.51 -2.78
N THR A 26 -21.10 -4.71 -1.94
CA THR A 26 -20.68 -3.34 -1.62
C THR A 26 -19.31 -3.33 -0.95
N THR A 27 -19.06 -4.27 -0.06
CA THR A 27 -17.77 -4.41 0.64
C THR A 27 -16.68 -4.94 -0.29
N PHE A 28 -16.99 -5.87 -1.19
CA PHE A 28 -16.06 -6.27 -2.27
C PHE A 28 -15.71 -5.13 -3.22
N ALA A 29 -16.67 -4.25 -3.56
CA ALA A 29 -16.37 -3.05 -4.36
C ALA A 29 -15.41 -2.09 -3.62
N ALA A 30 -15.61 -1.90 -2.31
CA ALA A 30 -14.68 -1.12 -1.49
C ALA A 30 -13.30 -1.77 -1.36
N LEU A 31 -13.25 -3.11 -1.24
CA LEU A 31 -12.02 -3.89 -1.24
C LEU A 31 -11.26 -3.70 -2.55
N ASP A 32 -11.91 -3.86 -3.70
CA ASP A 32 -11.30 -3.75 -5.03
C ASP A 32 -10.62 -2.38 -5.23
N ARG A 33 -11.33 -1.29 -4.94
CA ARG A 33 -10.76 0.08 -5.02
C ARG A 33 -9.56 0.29 -4.09
N THR A 34 -9.65 -0.27 -2.88
CA THR A 34 -8.55 -0.18 -1.90
C THR A 34 -7.36 -1.02 -2.35
N VAL A 35 -7.61 -2.22 -2.88
CA VAL A 35 -6.62 -3.13 -3.46
C VAL A 35 -5.90 -2.48 -4.63
N ASP A 36 -6.60 -1.78 -5.52
CA ASP A 36 -6.00 -1.02 -6.62
C ASP A 36 -5.03 0.05 -6.11
N THR A 37 -5.47 0.82 -5.11
CA THR A 37 -4.66 1.88 -4.49
C THR A 37 -3.41 1.31 -3.81
N VAL A 38 -3.58 0.23 -3.03
CA VAL A 38 -2.47 -0.48 -2.37
C VAL A 38 -1.53 -1.08 -3.41
N SER A 39 -2.06 -1.69 -4.47
CA SER A 39 -1.26 -2.30 -5.54
C SER A 39 -0.44 -1.27 -6.29
N ALA A 40 -1.02 -0.11 -6.63
CA ALA A 40 -0.30 0.99 -7.24
C ALA A 40 0.84 1.51 -6.34
N GLY A 41 0.56 1.67 -5.04
CA GLY A 41 1.58 2.05 -4.06
C GLY A 41 2.70 1.00 -3.91
N CYS A 42 2.33 -0.27 -3.87
CA CYS A 42 3.28 -1.39 -3.82
C CYS A 42 4.17 -1.42 -5.06
N ARG A 43 3.62 -1.25 -6.27
CA ARG A 43 4.40 -1.18 -7.52
C ARG A 43 5.41 -0.03 -7.51
N ALA A 44 5.00 1.16 -7.08
CA ALA A 44 5.90 2.32 -6.99
C ALA A 44 7.07 2.07 -6.00
N VAL A 45 6.80 1.40 -4.88
CA VAL A 45 7.84 1.02 -3.92
C VAL A 45 8.74 -0.08 -4.49
N SER A 46 8.18 -1.10 -5.16
CA SER A 46 8.93 -2.17 -5.84
C SER A 46 9.88 -1.62 -6.90
N GLU A 47 9.43 -0.69 -7.75
CA GLU A 47 10.30 -0.02 -8.73
C GLU A 47 11.48 0.71 -8.06
N THR A 48 11.25 1.29 -6.87
CA THR A 48 12.31 1.95 -6.12
C THR A 48 13.26 0.92 -5.49
N LEU A 49 12.74 -0.20 -4.98
CA LEU A 49 13.54 -1.31 -4.45
C LEU A 49 14.42 -1.95 -5.54
N GLU A 50 13.87 -2.17 -6.73
CA GLU A 50 14.61 -2.66 -7.89
C GLU A 50 15.74 -1.70 -8.25
N ALA A 51 15.46 -0.40 -8.35
CA ALA A 51 16.47 0.60 -8.67
C ALA A 51 17.58 0.68 -7.60
N VAL A 52 17.24 0.60 -6.31
CA VAL A 52 18.22 0.51 -5.21
C VAL A 52 19.01 -0.80 -5.30
N GLY A 53 18.35 -1.92 -5.61
CA GLY A 53 18.98 -3.22 -5.78
C GLY A 53 20.01 -3.21 -6.93
N SER A 54 19.64 -2.66 -8.08
CA SER A 54 20.56 -2.47 -9.22
C SER A 54 21.75 -1.58 -8.85
N ALA A 55 21.52 -0.48 -8.12
CA ALA A 55 22.60 0.38 -7.63
C ALA A 55 23.53 -0.37 -6.64
N LEU A 56 22.97 -1.15 -5.72
CA LEU A 56 23.76 -1.98 -4.79
C LEU A 56 24.56 -3.08 -5.49
N GLN A 57 24.05 -3.65 -6.59
CA GLN A 57 24.79 -4.64 -7.38
C GLN A 57 26.10 -4.07 -7.97
N VAL A 58 26.11 -2.79 -8.37
CA VAL A 58 27.34 -2.11 -8.87
C VAL A 58 28.45 -2.12 -7.82
N ILE A 59 28.10 -1.96 -6.53
CA ILE A 59 29.06 -1.96 -5.42
C ILE A 59 29.39 -3.39 -4.92
N THR A 60 28.44 -4.33 -4.98
CA THR A 60 28.56 -5.64 -4.32
C THR A 60 29.02 -6.78 -5.22
N GLN A 61 28.62 -6.81 -6.50
CA GLN A 61 28.95 -7.90 -7.44
C GLN A 61 30.21 -7.64 -8.27
N SER A 62 30.80 -6.45 -8.16
CA SER A 62 32.02 -6.05 -8.87
C SER A 62 33.28 -6.82 -8.46
N GLY A 63 33.20 -7.66 -7.44
CA GLY A 63 34.28 -8.55 -7.01
C GLY A 63 34.28 -9.97 -7.62
N GLY A 64 33.19 -10.44 -8.24
CA GLY A 64 33.00 -11.85 -8.61
C GLY A 64 32.66 -12.15 -10.08
N GLY A 65 31.82 -11.33 -10.73
CA GLY A 65 31.37 -11.58 -12.12
C GLY A 65 32.11 -10.77 -13.20
N LEU A 66 32.61 -9.58 -12.85
CA LEU A 66 33.36 -8.70 -13.76
C LEU A 66 34.72 -9.29 -14.20
N GLY A 67 35.23 -10.30 -13.50
CA GLY A 67 36.42 -11.05 -13.89
C GLY A 67 36.27 -11.81 -15.21
N GLN A 68 35.04 -12.15 -15.64
CA GLN A 68 34.80 -12.76 -16.95
C GLN A 68 34.54 -11.72 -18.05
N GLN A 69 33.81 -10.64 -17.76
CA GLN A 69 33.54 -9.59 -18.76
C GLN A 69 34.79 -8.76 -19.08
N TRP A 70 35.69 -8.56 -18.12
CA TRP A 70 36.99 -7.92 -18.29
C TRP A 70 38.14 -8.91 -18.39
N GLY A 71 37.86 -10.22 -18.27
CA GLY A 71 38.84 -11.31 -18.42
C GLY A 71 39.41 -11.42 -19.84
N GLY A 72 38.77 -10.79 -20.82
CA GLY A 72 39.31 -10.62 -22.18
C GLY A 72 40.39 -9.54 -22.31
N PHE A 73 40.52 -8.64 -21.33
CA PHE A 73 41.52 -7.57 -21.29
C PHE A 73 42.57 -7.87 -20.23
N GLY A 74 43.57 -8.70 -20.58
CA GLY A 74 44.67 -9.08 -19.68
C GLY A 74 45.38 -7.88 -19.04
N MET A 75 45.94 -8.06 -17.83
CA MET A 75 46.76 -7.15 -16.98
C MET A 75 46.31 -5.69 -16.76
N ILE A 76 45.41 -5.13 -17.57
CA ILE A 76 44.87 -3.76 -17.51
C ILE A 76 43.62 -3.69 -16.62
N GLY A 77 42.91 -4.82 -16.41
CA GLY A 77 41.73 -4.89 -15.53
C GLY A 77 42.03 -4.96 -14.02
N LEU A 78 43.24 -5.37 -13.62
CA LEU A 78 43.62 -5.56 -12.21
C LEU A 78 43.55 -4.29 -11.35
N PRO A 79 44.01 -3.11 -11.82
CA PRO A 79 43.90 -1.87 -11.06
C PRO A 79 42.46 -1.42 -10.82
N ILE A 80 41.56 -1.70 -11.78
CA ILE A 80 40.14 -1.34 -11.71
C ILE A 80 39.43 -2.23 -10.68
N VAL A 81 39.70 -3.54 -10.69
CA VAL A 81 39.17 -4.49 -9.69
C VAL A 81 39.68 -4.16 -8.28
N GLY A 82 40.96 -3.78 -8.15
CA GLY A 82 41.54 -3.34 -6.87
C GLY A 82 40.91 -2.04 -6.34
N ALA A 83 40.69 -1.06 -7.21
CA ALA A 83 40.01 0.19 -6.87
C ALA A 83 38.55 -0.06 -6.45
N MET A 84 37.83 -0.93 -7.16
CA MET A 84 36.45 -1.29 -6.79
C MET A 84 36.36 -2.00 -5.43
N ARG A 85 37.28 -2.91 -5.11
CA ARG A 85 37.34 -3.54 -3.77
C ARG A 85 37.63 -2.53 -2.67
N ALA A 86 38.49 -1.53 -2.94
CA ALA A 86 38.75 -0.46 -1.99
C ALA A 86 37.50 0.42 -1.77
N VAL A 87 36.80 0.79 -2.84
CA VAL A 87 35.53 1.54 -2.76
C VAL A 87 34.46 0.74 -2.01
N GLN A 88 34.33 -0.57 -2.27
CA GLN A 88 33.43 -1.46 -1.56
C GLN A 88 33.76 -1.55 -0.07
N GLY A 89 35.04 -1.67 0.29
CA GLY A 89 35.51 -1.72 1.67
C GLY A 89 35.21 -0.44 2.45
N VAL A 90 35.54 0.71 1.87
CA VAL A 90 35.27 2.04 2.46
C VAL A 90 33.77 2.28 2.60
N THR A 91 33.00 2.00 1.55
CA THR A 91 31.54 2.17 1.57
C THR A 91 30.89 1.25 2.61
N SER A 92 31.31 -0.01 2.70
CA SER A 92 30.78 -0.97 3.69
C SER A 92 31.05 -0.54 5.13
N GLN A 93 32.29 -0.09 5.42
CA GLN A 93 32.64 0.42 6.75
C GLN A 93 31.87 1.68 7.11
N TYR A 94 31.77 2.63 6.18
CA TYR A 94 31.07 3.89 6.42
C TYR A 94 29.55 3.68 6.58
N VAL A 95 28.93 2.83 5.75
CA VAL A 95 27.51 2.46 5.89
C VAL A 95 27.25 1.84 7.25
N LYS A 96 28.11 0.93 7.71
CA LYS A 96 27.98 0.34 9.06
C LYS A 96 28.12 1.40 10.15
N GLN A 97 29.03 2.35 10.01
CA GLN A 97 29.23 3.43 10.98
C GLN A 97 28.04 4.40 11.05
N GLN A 98 27.44 4.74 9.91
CA GLN A 98 26.34 5.71 9.84
C GLN A 98 24.97 5.08 10.14
N THR A 99 24.74 3.84 9.71
CA THR A 99 23.44 3.18 9.84
C THR A 99 23.38 2.18 10.99
N GLY A 100 24.53 1.77 11.53
CA GLY A 100 24.65 0.67 12.50
C GLY A 100 24.49 -0.72 11.86
N ILE A 101 24.12 -0.81 10.58
CA ILE A 101 23.78 -2.05 9.89
C ILE A 101 24.80 -2.31 8.76
N PRO A 102 25.36 -3.53 8.66
CA PRO A 102 26.26 -3.90 7.57
C PRO A 102 25.63 -3.79 6.17
N LEU A 103 26.44 -3.43 5.16
CA LEU A 103 25.98 -3.27 3.76
C LEU A 103 25.38 -4.56 3.16
N ASN A 104 25.90 -5.74 3.53
CA ASN A 104 25.33 -7.03 3.12
C ASN A 104 23.92 -7.23 3.68
N THR A 105 23.68 -6.90 4.95
CA THR A 105 22.35 -6.97 5.57
C THR A 105 21.34 -6.05 4.87
N TRP A 106 21.79 -4.87 4.41
CA TRP A 106 20.96 -4.00 3.58
C TRP A 106 20.65 -4.59 2.20
N THR A 107 21.62 -5.26 1.58
CA THR A 107 21.44 -5.93 0.29
C THR A 107 20.44 -7.09 0.41
N ASP A 108 20.57 -7.91 1.47
CA ASP A 108 19.63 -8.98 1.79
C ASP A 108 18.22 -8.44 2.08
N LEU A 109 18.13 -7.29 2.78
CA LEU A 109 16.87 -6.61 3.05
C LEU A 109 16.18 -6.16 1.75
N VAL A 110 16.91 -5.56 0.80
CA VAL A 110 16.33 -5.12 -0.48
C VAL A 110 15.86 -6.33 -1.29
N ALA A 111 16.65 -7.40 -1.39
CA ALA A 111 16.27 -8.62 -2.10
C ALA A 111 15.05 -9.30 -1.45
N SER A 112 15.06 -9.48 -0.12
CA SER A 112 13.95 -10.05 0.63
C SER A 112 12.68 -9.21 0.53
N SER A 113 12.80 -7.88 0.58
CA SER A 113 11.65 -6.98 0.48
C SER A 113 11.05 -7.06 -0.92
N SER A 114 11.88 -7.05 -1.98
CA SER A 114 11.39 -7.13 -3.36
C SER A 114 10.54 -8.39 -3.60
N ALA A 115 11.04 -9.57 -3.16
CA ALA A 115 10.30 -10.82 -3.26
C ALA A 115 9.00 -10.82 -2.43
N GLN A 116 9.01 -10.18 -1.27
CA GLN A 116 7.84 -10.02 -0.42
C GLN A 116 6.77 -9.13 -1.09
N PHE A 117 7.17 -8.05 -1.78
CA PHE A 117 6.24 -7.15 -2.46
C PHE A 117 5.58 -7.84 -3.66
N GLU A 118 6.33 -8.61 -4.42
CA GLU A 118 5.80 -9.43 -5.51
C GLU A 118 4.79 -10.46 -5.00
N ALA A 119 5.13 -11.19 -3.93
CA ALA A 119 4.23 -12.16 -3.31
C ALA A 119 2.95 -11.52 -2.73
N TYR A 120 3.04 -10.29 -2.23
CA TYR A 120 1.88 -9.56 -1.71
C TYR A 120 1.00 -9.01 -2.85
N LEU A 121 1.59 -8.50 -3.93
CA LEU A 121 0.86 -8.10 -5.14
C LEU A 121 0.03 -9.26 -5.72
N SER A 122 0.59 -10.47 -5.79
CA SER A 122 -0.15 -11.67 -6.19
C SER A 122 -1.37 -11.96 -5.30
N GLN A 123 -1.30 -11.67 -4.00
CA GLN A 123 -2.43 -11.88 -3.09
C GLN A 123 -3.52 -10.82 -3.29
N LEU A 124 -3.11 -9.58 -3.55
CA LEU A 124 -4.01 -8.49 -3.89
C LEU A 124 -4.77 -8.80 -5.19
N GLU A 125 -4.10 -9.39 -6.19
CA GLU A 125 -4.76 -9.89 -7.40
C GLU A 125 -5.82 -10.97 -7.10
N THR A 126 -5.57 -11.85 -6.12
CA THR A 126 -6.59 -12.80 -5.65
C THR A 126 -7.81 -12.08 -5.06
N VAL A 127 -7.62 -11.02 -4.27
CA VAL A 127 -8.75 -10.24 -3.71
C VAL A 127 -9.54 -9.56 -4.83
N ALA A 128 -8.87 -8.97 -5.81
CA ALA A 128 -9.52 -8.35 -6.96
C ALA A 128 -10.32 -9.39 -7.78
N ALA A 129 -9.74 -10.57 -8.03
CA ALA A 129 -10.44 -11.67 -8.70
C ALA A 129 -11.67 -12.17 -7.92
N LEU A 130 -11.60 -12.18 -6.58
CA LEU A 130 -12.77 -12.43 -5.74
C LEU A 130 -13.81 -11.32 -5.92
N ALA A 131 -13.42 -10.04 -5.84
CA ALA A 131 -14.35 -8.93 -6.02
C ALA A 131 -15.07 -8.97 -7.38
N GLU A 132 -14.37 -9.30 -8.46
CA GLU A 132 -14.97 -9.50 -9.79
C GLU A 132 -16.04 -10.62 -9.79
N ARG A 133 -15.79 -11.72 -9.08
CA ARG A 133 -16.77 -12.81 -8.93
C ARG A 133 -18.03 -12.40 -8.17
N TYR A 134 -17.94 -11.40 -7.30
CA TYR A 134 -19.08 -10.81 -6.59
C TYR A 134 -19.69 -9.60 -7.32
N HIS A 135 -19.25 -9.31 -8.54
CA HIS A 135 -19.89 -8.33 -9.43
C HIS A 135 -21.10 -8.82 -10.31
N PRO A 136 -21.66 -10.06 -10.23
CA PRO A 136 -22.75 -10.48 -11.12
C PRO A 136 -24.06 -9.72 -10.83
N PRO A 137 -25.02 -9.71 -11.77
CA PRO A 137 -26.24 -8.90 -11.67
C PRO A 137 -27.02 -9.16 -10.37
N ALA A 138 -27.72 -8.12 -9.92
CA ALA A 138 -28.39 -8.02 -8.61
C ALA A 138 -29.17 -9.27 -8.17
N ASP A 139 -29.76 -10.00 -9.12
CA ASP A 139 -30.62 -11.17 -8.88
C ASP A 139 -29.88 -12.52 -8.74
N SER A 140 -28.56 -12.54 -8.78
CA SER A 140 -27.80 -13.78 -8.60
C SER A 140 -27.76 -14.16 -7.11
N GLU A 141 -28.31 -15.32 -6.75
CA GLU A 141 -28.17 -15.89 -5.40
C GLU A 141 -26.69 -16.19 -5.12
N MET A 142 -26.28 -16.01 -3.86
CA MET A 142 -24.93 -16.31 -3.41
C MET A 142 -24.74 -17.82 -3.29
N ASP A 143 -23.75 -18.35 -3.98
CA ASP A 143 -23.30 -19.74 -3.80
C ASP A 143 -22.63 -19.87 -2.42
N LEU A 144 -23.32 -20.54 -1.50
CA LEU A 144 -22.90 -20.67 -0.10
C LEU A 144 -21.63 -21.53 0.05
N GLU A 145 -21.39 -22.49 -0.82
CA GLU A 145 -20.15 -23.29 -0.76
C GLU A 145 -18.97 -22.47 -1.28
N ALA A 146 -19.16 -21.73 -2.38
CA ALA A 146 -18.15 -20.80 -2.87
C ALA A 146 -17.84 -19.70 -1.84
N ALA A 147 -18.86 -19.15 -1.16
CA ALA A 147 -18.67 -18.15 -0.12
C ALA A 147 -17.86 -18.66 1.08
N ARG A 148 -17.98 -19.95 1.43
CA ARG A 148 -17.17 -20.56 2.49
C ARG A 148 -15.70 -20.70 2.06
N GLU A 149 -15.44 -21.13 0.83
CA GLU A 149 -14.08 -21.19 0.29
C GLU A 149 -13.44 -19.78 0.23
N ASP A 150 -14.21 -18.79 -0.21
CA ASP A 150 -13.78 -17.40 -0.28
C ASP A 150 -13.47 -16.82 1.11
N GLN A 151 -14.28 -17.15 2.12
CA GLN A 151 -14.02 -16.78 3.51
C GLN A 151 -12.67 -17.32 4.01
N GLU A 152 -12.33 -18.57 3.72
CA GLU A 152 -11.04 -19.16 4.12
C GLU A 152 -9.86 -18.43 3.47
N LEU A 153 -9.98 -18.11 2.18
CA LEU A 153 -8.98 -17.33 1.45
C LEU A 153 -8.81 -15.92 2.04
N LEU A 154 -9.90 -15.22 2.32
CA LEU A 154 -9.87 -13.88 2.91
C LEU A 154 -9.24 -13.87 4.31
N VAL A 155 -9.43 -14.93 5.11
CA VAL A 155 -8.79 -15.08 6.42
C VAL A 155 -7.26 -15.18 6.30
N ASP A 156 -6.74 -15.95 5.34
CA ASP A 156 -5.30 -16.04 5.08
C ASP A 156 -4.72 -14.69 4.61
N ILE A 157 -5.40 -14.05 3.66
CA ILE A 157 -4.98 -12.74 3.13
C ILE A 157 -4.98 -11.66 4.22
N ARG A 158 -5.97 -11.66 5.12
CA ARG A 158 -6.04 -10.76 6.27
C ARG A 158 -4.81 -10.93 7.17
N TRP A 159 -4.45 -12.17 7.50
CA TRP A 159 -3.28 -12.45 8.35
C TRP A 159 -1.97 -11.96 7.70
N ARG A 160 -1.80 -12.19 6.40
CA ARG A 160 -0.62 -11.71 5.65
C ARG A 160 -0.56 -10.19 5.55
N THR A 161 -1.71 -9.54 5.38
CA THR A 161 -1.84 -8.07 5.34
C THR A 161 -1.38 -7.46 6.67
N GLN A 162 -1.72 -8.06 7.82
CA GLN A 162 -1.26 -7.59 9.13
C GLN A 162 0.27 -7.66 9.28
N ALA A 163 0.90 -8.72 8.76
CA ALA A 163 2.36 -8.86 8.77
C ALA A 163 3.06 -7.82 7.87
N TRP A 164 2.35 -7.26 6.88
CA TRP A 164 2.89 -6.36 5.86
C TRP A 164 3.43 -5.03 6.42
N LYS A 165 2.81 -4.50 7.48
CA LYS A 165 3.22 -3.23 8.10
C LYS A 165 4.66 -3.22 8.60
N GLN A 166 5.14 -4.37 9.07
CA GLN A 166 6.53 -4.48 9.51
C GLN A 166 7.51 -4.32 8.34
N ILE A 167 7.14 -4.80 7.15
CA ILE A 167 7.96 -4.72 5.94
C ILE A 167 8.03 -3.26 5.46
N LEU A 168 6.89 -2.56 5.41
CA LEU A 168 6.83 -1.13 5.05
C LEU A 168 7.72 -0.27 5.94
N SER A 169 7.70 -0.51 7.26
CA SER A 169 8.51 0.23 8.23
C SER A 169 10.03 0.07 8.01
N ARG A 170 10.46 -1.09 7.48
CA ARG A 170 11.86 -1.38 7.16
C ARG A 170 12.27 -0.72 5.85
N VAL A 171 11.42 -0.80 4.82
CA VAL A 171 11.65 -0.18 3.51
C VAL A 171 11.77 1.35 3.61
N ALA A 172 11.00 1.98 4.50
CA ALA A 172 11.10 3.42 4.77
C ALA A 172 12.52 3.86 5.20
N GLN A 173 13.35 2.95 5.72
CA GLN A 173 14.69 3.25 6.20
C GLN A 173 15.76 3.26 5.10
N LEU A 174 15.42 2.86 3.86
CA LEU A 174 16.37 2.81 2.74
C LEU A 174 16.94 4.19 2.36
N GLY A 175 16.25 5.29 2.72
CA GLY A 175 16.79 6.65 2.66
C GLY A 175 18.11 6.81 3.39
N ARG A 176 18.24 6.20 4.57
CA ARG A 176 19.46 6.28 5.38
C ARG A 176 20.63 5.55 4.71
N LEU A 177 20.35 4.45 4.00
CA LEU A 177 21.35 3.69 3.27
C LEU A 177 21.89 4.51 2.08
N VAL A 178 21.01 5.03 1.22
CA VAL A 178 21.42 5.77 0.02
C VAL A 178 22.16 7.05 0.40
N ASP A 179 21.67 7.77 1.42
CA ASP A 179 22.37 8.95 1.96
C ASP A 179 23.74 8.58 2.54
N ALA A 180 23.87 7.46 3.24
CA ALA A 180 25.14 6.99 3.77
C ALA A 180 26.14 6.62 2.66
N ILE A 181 25.69 5.96 1.58
CA ILE A 181 26.53 5.58 0.43
C ILE A 181 27.02 6.82 -0.33
N LEU A 182 26.13 7.80 -0.56
CA LEU A 182 26.50 9.06 -1.20
C LEU A 182 27.51 9.85 -0.34
N ARG A 183 27.32 9.92 0.98
CA ARG A 183 28.26 10.61 1.88
C ARG A 183 29.61 9.90 2.04
N ALA A 184 29.63 8.56 2.08
CA ALA A 184 30.85 7.75 2.20
C ALA A 184 31.88 8.09 1.12
N ASN A 185 31.40 8.36 -0.10
CA ASN A 185 32.23 8.53 -1.27
C ASN A 185 32.51 10.01 -1.61
N LEU A 186 31.73 10.93 -1.05
CA LEU A 186 31.97 12.38 -1.15
C LEU A 186 33.06 12.86 -0.20
N THR A 187 33.16 12.29 1.01
CA THR A 187 34.15 12.78 1.99
C THR A 187 35.57 12.34 1.68
N GLY A 188 35.80 11.19 1.04
CA GLY A 188 37.15 10.74 0.68
C GLY A 188 38.16 10.77 1.85
N GLU A 189 37.69 10.88 3.09
CA GLU A 189 38.55 11.06 4.24
C GLU A 189 39.04 9.68 4.67
N PRO A 190 40.37 9.52 4.85
CA PRO A 190 40.87 8.33 5.52
C PRO A 190 40.22 8.31 6.90
N GLY A 191 39.65 7.16 7.29
CA GLY A 191 39.11 6.98 8.64
C GLY A 191 40.09 7.49 9.71
N PRO A 192 39.58 7.97 10.86
CA PRO A 192 40.44 8.60 11.86
C PRO A 192 41.53 7.62 12.27
N ALA A 193 42.76 8.14 12.35
CA ALA A 193 43.95 7.39 12.73
C ALA A 193 43.66 6.53 13.95
N GLU A 194 43.94 5.22 13.83
CA GLU A 194 44.13 4.37 15.00
C GLU A 194 45.11 5.09 15.94
N ALA A 195 44.67 5.26 17.18
CA ALA A 195 45.45 5.94 18.20
C ALA A 195 46.84 5.30 18.30
N ASP A 196 47.84 6.18 18.25
CA ASP A 196 49.26 5.90 18.33
C ASP A 196 49.58 4.95 19.49
N GLY A 197 50.17 3.81 19.13
CA GLY A 197 50.75 2.82 20.03
C GLY A 197 51.92 2.13 19.33
N SER A 198 53.12 2.68 19.47
CA SER A 198 54.42 2.13 19.07
C SER A 198 54.52 0.62 19.38
N ASP A 199 55.13 -0.26 18.57
CA ASP A 199 56.49 -0.15 18.04
C ASP A 199 56.76 -1.25 16.97
N ARG A 200 57.49 -0.88 15.91
CA ARG A 200 58.45 -1.67 15.08
C ARG A 200 58.09 -3.07 14.55
N SER A 201 57.83 -3.14 13.24
CA SER A 201 58.66 -3.96 12.33
C SER A 201 58.68 -3.38 10.91
N SER A 202 59.89 -3.27 10.37
CA SER A 202 60.21 -2.55 9.13
C SER A 202 60.15 -3.47 7.91
N GLY A 203 59.81 -2.92 6.75
CA GLY A 203 60.55 -3.26 5.53
C GLY A 203 59.77 -3.44 4.22
N PHE A 204 58.51 -3.88 4.25
CA PHE A 204 57.79 -4.25 3.02
C PHE A 204 56.53 -3.41 2.72
N SER A 205 56.01 -2.66 3.71
CA SER A 205 54.82 -1.83 3.56
C SER A 205 55.09 -0.47 2.89
N GLY A 206 56.32 0.06 3.00
CA GLY A 206 56.67 1.39 2.50
C GLY A 206 56.73 1.50 0.97
N SER A 207 57.10 0.43 0.25
CA SER A 207 57.14 0.42 -1.21
C SER A 207 55.77 0.13 -1.84
N LEU A 208 54.93 -0.66 -1.16
CA LEU A 208 53.53 -0.84 -1.52
C LEU A 208 52.70 0.40 -1.19
N GLN A 209 52.90 1.08 -0.06
CA GLN A 209 52.24 2.35 0.25
C GLN A 209 52.72 3.51 -0.63
N LYS A 210 53.99 3.55 -1.05
CA LYS A 210 54.47 4.52 -2.06
C LYS A 210 53.92 4.22 -3.44
N ARG A 211 53.84 2.95 -3.87
CA ARG A 211 53.19 2.56 -5.13
C ARG A 211 51.68 2.72 -5.08
N PHE A 212 51.04 2.53 -3.93
CA PHE A 212 49.64 2.82 -3.71
C PHE A 212 49.41 4.33 -3.77
N LYS A 213 50.28 5.16 -3.17
CA LYS A 213 50.24 6.64 -3.31
C LYS A 213 50.59 7.15 -4.72
N GLU A 214 51.51 6.52 -5.45
CA GLU A 214 51.87 6.87 -6.84
C GLU A 214 50.79 6.43 -7.83
N VAL A 215 50.15 5.27 -7.61
CA VAL A 215 48.95 4.87 -8.34
C VAL A 215 47.79 5.77 -7.93
N GLN A 216 47.60 6.09 -6.65
CA GLN A 216 46.55 6.99 -6.17
C GLN A 216 46.69 8.42 -6.69
N THR A 217 47.90 8.89 -7.03
CA THR A 217 48.14 10.23 -7.64
C THR A 217 48.02 10.25 -9.17
N ARG A 218 48.39 9.17 -9.88
CA ARG A 218 48.11 9.02 -11.33
C ARG A 218 46.72 8.48 -11.68
N THR A 219 46.00 7.97 -10.68
CA THR A 219 44.63 7.45 -10.79
C THR A 219 43.65 8.41 -10.12
N VAL A 220 44.02 9.65 -9.74
CA VAL A 220 43.05 10.61 -9.17
C VAL A 220 41.94 10.91 -10.18
N GLU A 221 42.29 11.19 -11.44
CA GLU A 221 41.32 11.44 -12.51
C GLU A 221 40.51 10.17 -12.81
N ARG A 222 41.16 9.02 -13.09
CA ARG A 222 40.45 7.73 -13.31
C ARG A 222 39.64 7.24 -12.11
N SER A 223 40.05 7.53 -10.87
CA SER A 223 39.31 7.18 -9.65
C SER A 223 38.19 8.16 -9.36
N SER A 224 38.27 9.39 -9.87
CA SER A 224 37.16 10.35 -9.89
C SER A 224 36.11 9.86 -10.86
N ASP A 225 36.50 9.51 -12.10
CA ASP A 225 35.60 8.96 -13.12
C ASP A 225 34.95 7.64 -12.65
N LEU A 226 35.72 6.76 -12.00
CA LEU A 226 35.19 5.53 -11.40
C LEU A 226 34.27 5.82 -10.21
N ARG A 227 34.57 6.83 -9.39
CA ARG A 227 33.69 7.21 -8.27
C ARG A 227 32.39 7.82 -8.78
N GLU A 228 32.46 8.70 -9.76
CA GLU A 228 31.30 9.28 -10.44
C GLU A 228 30.46 8.17 -11.08
N TRP A 229 31.10 7.23 -11.78
CA TRP A 229 30.41 6.07 -12.35
C TRP A 229 29.74 5.16 -11.31
N VAL A 230 30.40 4.86 -10.17
CA VAL A 230 29.81 4.05 -9.09
C VAL A 230 28.68 4.79 -8.37
N LEU A 231 28.74 6.12 -8.27
CA LEU A 231 27.75 6.93 -7.57
C LEU A 231 26.57 7.33 -8.44
N GLN A 232 26.74 7.37 -9.76
CA GLN A 232 25.71 7.78 -10.70
C GLN A 232 24.36 7.05 -10.46
N PRO A 233 24.30 5.72 -10.28
CA PRO A 233 23.06 5.02 -9.95
C PRO A 233 22.42 5.48 -8.63
N PHE A 234 23.24 5.82 -7.62
CA PHE A 234 22.72 6.30 -6.33
C PHE A 234 22.23 7.76 -6.40
N VAL A 235 22.83 8.59 -7.26
CA VAL A 235 22.35 9.95 -7.52
C VAL A 235 21.00 9.91 -8.23
N GLU A 236 20.84 9.02 -9.21
CA GLU A 236 19.60 8.82 -9.97
C GLU A 236 18.45 8.30 -9.08
N VAL A 237 18.77 7.43 -8.11
CA VAL A 237 17.77 6.81 -7.22
C VAL A 237 17.51 7.65 -5.96
N ARG A 238 18.38 8.62 -5.63
CA ARG A 238 18.27 9.48 -4.44
C ARG A 238 16.90 10.13 -4.29
N ASP A 239 16.40 10.73 -5.37
CA ASP A 239 15.17 11.53 -5.29
C ASP A 239 13.94 10.63 -5.15
N LYS A 240 13.96 9.41 -5.72
CA LYS A 240 12.95 8.37 -5.46
C LYS A 240 12.99 7.91 -4.00
N VAL A 241 14.17 7.64 -3.47
CA VAL A 241 14.35 7.15 -2.09
C VAL A 241 13.93 8.19 -1.06
N LYS A 242 14.12 9.49 -1.33
CA LYS A 242 13.63 10.57 -0.47
C LYS A 242 12.10 10.58 -0.34
N GLN A 243 11.38 10.07 -1.33
CA GLN A 243 9.92 9.99 -1.31
C GLN A 243 9.40 8.73 -0.59
N LEU A 244 10.25 7.70 -0.42
CA LEU A 244 9.86 6.42 0.21
C LEU A 244 9.21 6.56 1.59
N PRO A 245 9.67 7.42 2.53
CA PRO A 245 9.01 7.55 3.83
C PRO A 245 7.56 8.04 3.71
N ALA A 246 7.30 8.99 2.80
CA ALA A 246 5.94 9.49 2.56
C ALA A 246 5.08 8.42 1.87
N GLN A 247 5.62 7.75 0.84
CA GLN A 247 4.93 6.69 0.11
C GLN A 247 4.59 5.50 1.02
N THR A 248 5.53 5.07 1.86
CA THR A 248 5.31 3.96 2.82
C THR A 248 4.34 4.35 3.94
N ALA A 249 4.33 5.61 4.38
CA ALA A 249 3.34 6.09 5.34
C ALA A 249 1.92 6.09 4.74
N GLN A 250 1.76 6.61 3.52
CA GLN A 250 0.48 6.57 2.80
C GLN A 250 0.04 5.11 2.54
N LEU A 251 0.95 4.26 2.07
CA LEU A 251 0.67 2.84 1.85
C LEU A 251 0.28 2.13 3.16
N SER A 252 0.92 2.46 4.28
CA SER A 252 0.55 1.90 5.58
C SER A 252 -0.85 2.32 6.03
N GLN A 253 -1.32 3.52 5.67
CA GLN A 253 -2.70 3.94 5.92
C GLN A 253 -3.68 3.14 5.07
N GLN A 254 -3.40 2.97 3.77
CA GLN A 254 -4.24 2.20 2.84
C GLN A 254 -4.29 0.71 3.20
N VAL A 255 -3.17 0.11 3.61
CA VAL A 255 -3.12 -1.26 4.14
C VAL A 255 -3.94 -1.38 5.44
N THR A 256 -3.97 -0.32 6.25
CA THR A 256 -4.82 -0.31 7.46
C THR A 256 -6.30 -0.31 7.13
N LEU A 257 -6.71 0.45 6.10
CA LEU A 257 -8.07 0.41 5.58
C LEU A 257 -8.41 -0.99 5.04
N LEU A 258 -7.51 -1.58 4.25
CA LEU A 258 -7.68 -2.92 3.72
C LEU A 258 -7.85 -3.98 4.82
N GLU A 259 -7.10 -3.91 5.91
CA GLU A 259 -7.28 -4.81 7.07
C GLU A 259 -8.68 -4.73 7.66
N VAL A 260 -9.23 -3.51 7.80
CA VAL A 260 -10.58 -3.30 8.35
C VAL A 260 -11.63 -3.87 7.38
N LEU A 261 -11.50 -3.57 6.09
CA LEU A 261 -12.44 -4.08 5.07
C LEU A 261 -12.41 -5.61 5.00
N LEU A 262 -11.24 -6.24 5.07
CA LEU A 262 -11.11 -7.70 5.11
C LEU A 262 -11.74 -8.29 6.39
N ASP A 263 -11.62 -7.63 7.55
CA ASP A 263 -12.27 -8.09 8.80
C ASP A 263 -13.79 -8.01 8.70
N LEU A 264 -14.31 -6.91 8.13
CA LEU A 264 -15.74 -6.70 7.94
C LEU A 264 -16.32 -7.68 6.92
N GLU A 265 -15.64 -7.91 5.80
CA GLU A 265 -16.08 -8.86 4.77
C GLU A 265 -16.18 -10.30 5.31
N VAL A 266 -15.12 -10.75 6.00
CA VAL A 266 -15.13 -12.08 6.64
C VAL A 266 -16.26 -12.19 7.66
N ALA A 267 -16.53 -11.12 8.42
CA ALA A 267 -17.60 -11.13 9.40
C ALA A 267 -19.00 -11.13 8.73
N GLU A 268 -19.17 -10.40 7.64
CA GLU A 268 -20.43 -10.32 6.89
C GLU A 268 -20.75 -11.66 6.20
N ILE A 269 -19.77 -12.29 5.55
CA ILE A 269 -19.96 -13.63 4.96
C ILE A 269 -20.39 -14.63 6.05
N ARG A 270 -19.75 -14.61 7.22
CA ARG A 270 -20.15 -15.45 8.36
C ARG A 270 -21.56 -15.17 8.87
N ALA A 271 -21.97 -13.90 8.85
CA ALA A 271 -23.34 -13.49 9.18
C ALA A 271 -24.34 -14.09 8.18
N CYS A 272 -24.06 -13.97 6.88
CA CYS A 272 -24.91 -14.52 5.82
C CYS A 272 -24.95 -16.05 5.81
N LEU A 273 -23.86 -16.73 6.17
CA LEU A 273 -23.80 -18.18 6.34
C LEU A 273 -24.50 -18.68 7.63
N GLY A 274 -24.91 -17.77 8.52
CA GLY A 274 -25.52 -18.12 9.81
C GLY A 274 -24.54 -18.76 10.80
N GLU A 275 -23.24 -18.53 10.64
CA GLU A 275 -22.17 -19.10 11.48
C GLU A 275 -21.96 -18.35 12.80
N ILE A 276 -22.60 -17.18 12.95
CA ILE A 276 -22.53 -16.33 14.14
C ILE A 276 -23.92 -16.12 14.73
N SER A 277 -23.97 -15.72 16.00
CA SER A 277 -25.24 -15.48 16.67
C SER A 277 -26.00 -14.30 16.05
N PRO A 278 -27.35 -14.24 16.16
CA PRO A 278 -28.12 -13.11 15.64
C PRO A 278 -27.68 -11.76 16.20
N THR A 279 -27.25 -11.72 17.47
CA THR A 279 -26.70 -10.52 18.11
C THR A 279 -25.39 -10.09 17.48
N GLU A 280 -24.47 -11.03 17.21
CA GLU A 280 -23.20 -10.75 16.53
C GLU A 280 -23.43 -10.31 15.07
N ALA A 281 -24.30 -11.01 14.34
CA ALA A 281 -24.68 -10.65 12.96
C ALA A 281 -25.21 -9.21 12.88
N ARG A 282 -25.99 -8.80 13.87
CA ARG A 282 -26.52 -7.44 13.95
C ARG A 282 -25.45 -6.38 14.20
N ILE A 283 -24.48 -6.68 15.07
CA ILE A 283 -23.32 -5.82 15.30
C ILE A 283 -22.48 -5.70 14.02
N VAL A 284 -22.25 -6.82 13.33
CA VAL A 284 -21.53 -6.84 12.04
C VAL A 284 -22.25 -5.96 11.03
N GLY A 285 -23.56 -6.13 10.86
CA GLY A 285 -24.35 -5.31 9.94
C GLY A 285 -24.31 -3.81 10.26
N ILE A 286 -24.31 -3.42 11.55
CA ILE A 286 -24.11 -2.01 11.96
C ILE A 286 -22.71 -1.51 11.56
N ARG A 287 -21.67 -2.31 11.78
CA ARG A 287 -20.28 -1.97 11.42
C ARG A 287 -20.08 -1.87 9.92
N VAL A 288 -20.64 -2.79 9.14
CA VAL A 288 -20.59 -2.79 7.66
C VAL A 288 -21.35 -1.58 7.12
N ALA A 289 -22.55 -1.31 7.63
CA ALA A 289 -23.35 -0.17 7.21
C ALA A 289 -22.60 1.15 7.44
N ALA A 290 -22.04 1.35 8.63
CA ALA A 290 -21.29 2.56 8.99
C ALA A 290 -19.92 2.66 8.29
N GLY A 291 -19.18 1.56 8.20
CA GLY A 291 -17.80 1.53 7.74
C GLY A 291 -17.62 1.27 6.25
N VAL A 292 -18.68 0.84 5.55
CA VAL A 292 -18.62 0.48 4.13
C VAL A 292 -19.80 1.07 3.37
N THR A 293 -21.04 0.68 3.71
CA THR A 293 -22.21 0.98 2.87
C THR A 293 -22.45 2.48 2.72
N LEU A 294 -22.41 3.25 3.82
CA LEU A 294 -22.59 4.69 3.78
C LEU A 294 -21.46 5.42 3.03
N PRO A 295 -20.15 5.17 3.32
CA PRO A 295 -19.07 5.71 2.51
C PRO A 295 -19.18 5.37 1.02
N GLU A 296 -19.52 4.12 0.67
CA GLU A 296 -19.67 3.68 -0.72
C GLU A 296 -20.84 4.37 -1.42
N LEU A 297 -21.96 4.60 -0.71
CA LEU A 297 -23.08 5.37 -1.23
C LEU A 297 -22.66 6.81 -1.58
N GLY A 298 -21.88 7.45 -0.71
CA GLY A 298 -21.34 8.80 -0.97
C GLY A 298 -20.51 8.85 -2.26
N GLU A 299 -19.59 7.89 -2.43
CA GLU A 299 -18.75 7.76 -3.62
C GLU A 299 -19.59 7.49 -4.89
N ARG A 300 -20.55 6.56 -4.82
CA ARG A 300 -21.47 6.23 -5.92
C ARG A 300 -22.31 7.44 -6.34
N LEU A 301 -22.77 8.26 -5.39
CA LEU A 301 -23.52 9.49 -5.68
C LEU A 301 -22.65 10.53 -6.41
N VAL A 302 -21.42 10.73 -5.96
CA VAL A 302 -20.47 11.65 -6.63
C VAL A 302 -20.20 11.18 -8.06
N ALA A 303 -19.91 9.90 -8.25
CA ALA A 303 -19.65 9.32 -9.57
C ALA A 303 -20.89 9.40 -10.49
N ALA A 304 -22.09 9.11 -9.98
CA ALA A 304 -23.32 9.18 -10.77
C ALA A 304 -23.65 10.62 -11.19
N ARG A 305 -23.47 11.60 -10.31
CA ARG A 305 -23.61 13.04 -10.63
C ARG A 305 -22.61 13.46 -11.71
N GLN A 306 -21.34 13.07 -11.58
CA GLN A 306 -20.32 13.38 -12.57
C GLN A 306 -20.64 12.74 -13.93
N CYS A 307 -21.06 11.49 -13.96
CA CYS A 307 -21.41 10.79 -15.19
C CYS A 307 -22.61 11.46 -15.91
N ALA A 308 -23.61 11.92 -15.16
CA ALA A 308 -24.72 12.68 -15.74
C ALA A 308 -24.25 14.01 -16.35
N LEU A 309 -23.40 14.75 -15.64
CA LEU A 309 -22.80 16.01 -16.14
C LEU A 309 -21.94 15.78 -17.39
N ASP A 310 -21.17 14.70 -17.45
CA ASP A 310 -20.34 14.37 -18.60
C ASP A 310 -21.19 14.11 -19.85
N HIS A 311 -22.30 13.37 -19.71
CA HIS A 311 -23.24 13.14 -20.80
C HIS A 311 -23.95 14.41 -21.27
N GLU A 312 -24.32 15.31 -20.35
CA GLU A 312 -24.83 16.64 -20.71
C GLU A 312 -23.79 17.44 -21.49
N ALA A 313 -22.53 17.44 -21.04
CA ALA A 313 -21.44 18.11 -21.74
C ALA A 313 -21.12 17.47 -23.11
N TYR A 314 -21.27 16.15 -23.27
CA TYR A 314 -21.15 15.50 -24.59
C TYR A 314 -22.24 15.95 -25.54
N LEU A 315 -23.49 16.05 -25.07
CA LEU A 315 -24.61 16.54 -25.87
C LEU A 315 -24.41 18.00 -26.29
N ASP A 316 -24.00 18.88 -25.37
CA ASP A 316 -23.74 20.29 -25.69
C ASP A 316 -22.62 20.46 -26.72
N ARG A 317 -21.53 19.70 -26.58
CA ARG A 317 -20.43 19.69 -27.57
C ARG A 317 -20.89 19.16 -28.93
N LEU A 318 -21.70 18.11 -28.95
CA LEU A 318 -22.24 17.52 -30.17
C LEU A 318 -23.17 18.50 -30.91
N ASP A 319 -24.03 19.21 -30.18
CA ASP A 319 -24.89 20.26 -30.72
C ASP A 319 -24.06 21.44 -31.26
N GLY A 320 -23.02 21.86 -30.53
CA GLY A 320 -22.07 22.88 -31.00
C GLY A 320 -21.37 22.50 -32.30
N ALA A 321 -20.83 21.28 -32.37
CA ALA A 321 -20.11 20.76 -33.55
C ALA A 321 -21.04 20.61 -34.77
N ARG A 322 -22.30 20.19 -34.56
CA ARG A 322 -23.31 20.18 -35.63
C ARG A 322 -23.59 21.59 -36.16
N ASN A 323 -23.77 22.57 -35.27
CA ASN A 323 -24.05 23.95 -35.66
C ASN A 323 -22.87 24.61 -36.40
N ALA A 324 -21.64 24.20 -36.10
CA ALA A 324 -20.43 24.59 -36.81
C ALA A 324 -20.24 23.87 -38.16
N GLY A 325 -21.07 22.86 -38.46
CA GLY A 325 -20.96 22.05 -39.67
C GLY A 325 -19.80 21.03 -39.66
N GLU A 326 -19.21 20.77 -38.48
CA GLU A 326 -18.09 19.84 -38.30
C GLU A 326 -18.55 18.37 -38.28
N VAL A 327 -19.82 18.13 -37.94
CA VAL A 327 -20.42 16.78 -37.84
C VAL A 327 -21.57 16.66 -38.82
N ASP A 328 -21.53 15.61 -39.66
CA ASP A 328 -22.61 15.27 -40.59
C ASP A 328 -23.91 14.89 -39.87
N ALA A 329 -25.06 15.18 -40.50
CA ALA A 329 -26.38 14.96 -39.91
C ALA A 329 -26.64 13.50 -39.51
N ARG A 330 -26.11 12.52 -40.25
CA ARG A 330 -26.28 11.10 -39.95
C ARG A 330 -25.45 10.69 -38.74
N VAL A 331 -24.19 11.13 -38.66
CA VAL A 331 -23.31 10.87 -37.51
C VAL A 331 -23.89 11.52 -36.25
N TYR A 332 -24.35 12.77 -36.37
CA TYR A 332 -25.03 13.48 -35.29
C TYR A 332 -26.23 12.69 -34.76
N SER A 333 -27.09 12.17 -35.63
CA SER A 333 -28.30 11.45 -35.17
C SER A 333 -27.98 10.19 -34.35
N ILE A 334 -26.92 9.46 -34.72
CA ILE A 334 -26.49 8.25 -34.00
C ILE A 334 -25.94 8.62 -32.63
N LEU A 335 -24.99 9.56 -32.57
CA LEU A 335 -24.37 9.98 -31.31
C LEU A 335 -25.36 10.67 -30.38
N LEU A 336 -26.32 11.41 -30.93
CA LEU A 336 -27.37 12.06 -30.14
C LEU A 336 -28.23 11.03 -29.40
N GLU A 337 -28.61 9.95 -30.08
CA GLU A 337 -29.39 8.87 -29.47
C GLU A 337 -28.57 8.14 -28.40
N GLU A 338 -27.31 7.81 -28.69
CA GLU A 338 -26.39 7.17 -27.75
C GLU A 338 -26.21 7.99 -26.46
N TYR A 339 -25.87 9.28 -26.58
CA TYR A 339 -25.64 10.14 -25.42
C TYR A 339 -26.93 10.46 -24.65
N ARG A 340 -28.09 10.52 -25.32
CA ARG A 340 -29.39 10.66 -24.64
C ARG A 340 -29.74 9.42 -23.84
N ASN A 341 -29.51 8.24 -24.39
CA ASN A 341 -29.72 6.98 -23.70
C ASN A 341 -28.78 6.86 -22.48
N GLY A 342 -27.50 7.22 -22.66
CA GLY A 342 -26.53 7.31 -21.56
C GLY A 342 -26.98 8.28 -20.46
N LEU A 343 -27.39 9.50 -20.83
CA LEU A 343 -27.91 10.49 -19.86
C LEU A 343 -29.16 9.99 -19.12
N ALA A 344 -30.10 9.36 -19.82
CA ALA A 344 -31.31 8.81 -19.22
C ALA A 344 -30.97 7.69 -18.21
N SER A 345 -30.04 6.79 -18.56
CA SER A 345 -29.56 5.74 -17.66
C SER A 345 -28.86 6.33 -16.43
N SER A 346 -27.95 7.28 -16.61
CA SER A 346 -27.25 7.94 -15.49
C SER A 346 -28.20 8.70 -14.56
N ARG A 347 -29.23 9.36 -15.10
CA ARG A 347 -30.26 10.04 -14.29
C ARG A 347 -31.15 9.06 -13.53
N SER A 348 -31.52 7.93 -14.15
CA SER A 348 -32.25 6.85 -13.45
C SER A 348 -31.44 6.33 -12.28
N ARG A 349 -30.14 6.03 -12.51
CA ARG A 349 -29.24 5.56 -11.47
C ARG A 349 -29.04 6.58 -10.35
N LEU A 350 -28.90 7.86 -10.70
CA LEU A 350 -28.80 8.94 -9.71
C LEU A 350 -30.06 9.01 -8.84
N ALA A 351 -31.26 8.89 -9.43
CA ALA A 351 -32.51 8.91 -8.68
C ALA A 351 -32.65 7.72 -7.71
N GLU A 352 -32.20 6.52 -8.11
CA GLU A 352 -32.14 5.36 -7.21
C GLU A 352 -31.21 5.61 -6.01
N LEU A 353 -30.01 6.13 -6.26
CA LEU A 353 -29.04 6.43 -5.21
C LEU A 353 -29.52 7.57 -4.30
N GLU A 354 -30.24 8.56 -4.82
CA GLU A 354 -30.83 9.63 -4.02
C GLU A 354 -31.95 9.11 -3.11
N ALA A 355 -32.74 8.14 -3.57
CA ALA A 355 -33.74 7.48 -2.74
C ALA A 355 -33.09 6.64 -1.62
N GLU A 356 -31.96 5.99 -1.90
CA GLU A 356 -31.14 5.32 -0.90
C GLU A 356 -30.55 6.32 0.12
N ALA A 357 -30.05 7.46 -0.36
CA ALA A 357 -29.57 8.54 0.49
C ALA A 357 -30.65 9.11 1.41
N ASP A 358 -31.90 9.18 0.96
CA ASP A 358 -33.04 9.59 1.79
C ASP A 358 -33.35 8.63 2.96
N LEU A 359 -33.02 7.34 2.83
CA LEU A 359 -33.06 6.40 3.95
C LEU A 359 -31.96 6.74 4.95
N TRP A 360 -30.74 6.94 4.47
CA TRP A 360 -29.60 7.31 5.30
C TRP A 360 -29.77 8.65 6.01
N ARG A 361 -30.31 9.69 5.36
CA ARG A 361 -30.61 10.98 6.02
C ARG A 361 -31.59 10.83 7.19
N ARG A 362 -32.51 9.85 7.12
CA ARG A 362 -33.51 9.61 8.18
C ARG A 362 -32.96 8.77 9.32
N ASP A 363 -32.31 7.65 9.00
CA ASP A 363 -31.97 6.62 9.98
C ASP A 363 -30.46 6.47 10.22
N GLY A 364 -29.62 7.07 9.38
CA GLY A 364 -28.16 6.93 9.40
C GLY A 364 -27.51 7.42 10.68
N GLN A 365 -28.02 8.51 11.28
CA GLN A 365 -27.47 8.99 12.55
C GLN A 365 -27.61 7.94 13.66
N ALA A 366 -28.76 7.24 13.72
CA ALA A 366 -28.98 6.17 14.70
C ALA A 366 -28.05 4.96 14.46
N VAL A 367 -27.75 4.63 13.20
CA VAL A 367 -26.75 3.59 12.85
C VAL A 367 -25.37 3.97 13.38
N LEU A 368 -24.93 5.21 13.10
CA LEU A 368 -23.60 5.69 13.50
C LEU A 368 -23.44 5.76 15.02
N ASP A 369 -24.48 6.20 15.73
CA ASP A 369 -24.48 6.25 17.18
C ASP A 369 -24.48 4.85 17.80
N ALA A 370 -25.30 3.92 17.28
CA ALA A 370 -25.27 2.52 17.73
C ALA A 370 -23.90 1.86 17.51
N CYS A 371 -23.24 2.16 16.39
CA CYS A 371 -21.89 1.68 16.10
C CYS A 371 -20.86 2.25 17.08
N ALA A 372 -20.94 3.55 17.37
CA ALA A 372 -20.04 4.22 18.31
C ALA A 372 -20.20 3.72 19.75
N ASP A 373 -21.45 3.51 20.19
CA ASP A 373 -21.78 2.98 21.51
C ASP A 373 -21.24 1.57 21.68
N TRP A 374 -21.47 0.70 20.69
CA TRP A 374 -20.95 -0.67 20.70
C TRP A 374 -19.42 -0.69 20.72
N MET A 375 -18.75 0.11 19.89
CA MET A 375 -17.27 0.17 19.89
C MET A 375 -16.72 0.63 21.23
N THR A 376 -17.36 1.61 21.87
CA THR A 376 -16.95 2.10 23.18
C THR A 376 -17.05 1.00 24.23
N LEU A 377 -18.19 0.28 24.26
CA LEU A 377 -18.38 -0.85 25.15
C LEU A 377 -17.34 -1.96 24.92
N GLU A 378 -17.09 -2.32 23.66
CA GLU A 378 -16.13 -3.39 23.33
C GLU A 378 -14.69 -2.99 23.71
N LEU A 379 -14.31 -1.73 23.51
CA LEU A 379 -13.00 -1.20 23.94
C LEU A 379 -12.83 -1.23 25.47
N ASP A 380 -13.90 -0.97 26.22
CA ASP A 380 -13.91 -1.06 27.68
C ASP A 380 -13.83 -2.53 28.15
N VAL A 381 -14.53 -3.45 27.49
CA VAL A 381 -14.42 -4.89 27.74
C VAL A 381 -13.01 -5.38 27.48
N LEU A 382 -12.38 -4.97 26.37
CA LEU A 382 -10.99 -5.33 26.06
C LEU A 382 -10.01 -4.73 27.07
N ALA A 383 -10.24 -3.50 27.52
CA ALA A 383 -9.45 -2.89 28.59
C ALA A 383 -9.55 -3.71 29.88
N ALA A 384 -10.76 -4.12 30.28
CA ALA A 384 -10.97 -4.98 31.44
C ALA A 384 -10.30 -6.36 31.28
N ARG A 385 -10.44 -7.01 30.11
CA ARG A 385 -9.79 -8.30 29.81
C ARG A 385 -8.28 -8.22 29.87
N SER A 386 -7.68 -7.10 29.45
CA SER A 386 -6.22 -6.91 29.51
C SER A 386 -5.66 -6.94 30.94
N LEU A 387 -6.51 -6.73 31.96
CA LEU A 387 -6.14 -6.84 33.37
C LEU A 387 -6.14 -8.29 33.86
N THR A 388 -6.83 -9.21 33.16
CA THR A 388 -7.09 -10.58 33.63
C THR A 388 -6.60 -11.68 32.70
N GLU A 389 -6.38 -11.40 31.41
CA GLU A 389 -6.07 -12.38 30.36
C GLU A 389 -4.73 -12.06 29.64
N ARG A 390 -4.22 -13.01 28.83
CA ARG A 390 -3.00 -12.83 28.02
C ARG A 390 -3.17 -11.64 27.06
N ALA A 391 -2.22 -10.72 27.09
CA ALA A 391 -2.33 -9.39 26.49
C ALA A 391 -2.37 -9.33 24.95
N GLU A 392 -1.81 -10.31 24.24
CA GLU A 392 -1.53 -10.19 22.79
C GLU A 392 -2.78 -10.16 21.91
N ALA A 393 -3.71 -11.13 22.02
CA ALA A 393 -4.93 -11.15 21.20
C ALA A 393 -5.86 -9.96 21.47
N SER A 394 -5.86 -9.45 22.71
CA SER A 394 -6.63 -8.26 23.09
C SER A 394 -6.05 -6.97 22.50
N ALA A 395 -4.73 -6.91 22.28
CA ALA A 395 -4.06 -5.75 21.72
C ALA A 395 -4.39 -5.56 20.23
N ASP A 396 -4.36 -6.64 19.44
CA ASP A 396 -4.66 -6.59 18.01
C ASP A 396 -6.12 -6.18 17.74
N ARG A 397 -7.07 -6.78 18.48
CA ARG A 397 -8.49 -6.43 18.37
C ARG A 397 -8.74 -4.98 18.77
N ARG A 398 -8.08 -4.50 19.83
CA ARG A 398 -8.18 -3.11 20.28
C ARG A 398 -7.69 -2.14 19.22
N ALA A 399 -6.53 -2.42 18.61
CA ALA A 399 -5.96 -1.56 17.56
C ALA A 399 -6.88 -1.49 16.34
N LEU A 400 -7.53 -2.59 15.97
CA LEU A 400 -8.49 -2.64 14.87
C LEU A 400 -9.75 -1.80 15.16
N LEU A 401 -10.35 -1.94 16.35
CA LEU A 401 -11.53 -1.17 16.75
C LEU A 401 -11.24 0.33 16.86
N GLN A 402 -10.03 0.72 17.29
CA GLN A 402 -9.64 2.13 17.31
C GLN A 402 -9.63 2.73 15.90
N ARG A 403 -9.15 1.99 14.89
CA ARG A 403 -9.16 2.45 13.50
C ARG A 403 -10.57 2.54 12.94
N GLU A 404 -11.45 1.58 13.26
CA GLU A 404 -12.86 1.67 12.88
C GLU A 404 -13.56 2.87 13.50
N ARG A 405 -13.23 3.20 14.75
CA ARG A 405 -13.76 4.39 15.42
C ARG A 405 -13.35 5.67 14.70
N ASP A 406 -12.09 5.80 14.28
CA ASP A 406 -11.63 6.97 13.53
C ASP A 406 -12.41 7.13 12.21
N ARG A 407 -12.77 6.00 11.56
CA ARG A 407 -13.59 6.00 10.33
C ARG A 407 -15.05 6.37 10.56
N LEU A 408 -15.58 6.27 11.79
CA LEU A 408 -16.94 6.76 12.06
C LEU A 408 -17.05 8.27 11.90
N ASP A 409 -15.98 9.03 12.16
CA ASP A 409 -16.00 10.47 11.98
C ASP A 409 -16.00 10.84 10.49
N GLU A 410 -15.32 10.06 9.65
CA GLU A 410 -15.45 10.13 8.19
C GLU A 410 -16.87 9.80 7.74
N ALA A 411 -17.47 8.72 8.25
CA ALA A 411 -18.83 8.33 7.93
C ALA A 411 -19.87 9.39 8.35
N ARG A 412 -19.68 10.06 9.50
CA ARG A 412 -20.50 11.21 9.90
C ARG A 412 -20.37 12.38 8.93
N THR A 413 -19.17 12.62 8.43
CA THR A 413 -18.92 13.67 7.43
C THR A 413 -19.61 13.32 6.10
N VAL A 414 -19.57 12.05 5.68
CA VAL A 414 -20.31 11.57 4.52
C VAL A 414 -21.81 11.76 4.72
N LEU A 415 -22.37 11.30 5.84
CA LEU A 415 -23.80 11.45 6.15
C LEU A 415 -24.25 12.92 6.10
N ALA A 416 -23.43 13.84 6.62
CA ALA A 416 -23.72 15.27 6.60
C ALA A 416 -23.67 15.90 5.20
N SER A 417 -23.01 15.23 4.24
CA SER A 417 -22.87 15.70 2.85
C SER A 417 -23.80 15.02 1.86
N LEU A 418 -24.52 13.96 2.27
CA LEU A 418 -25.59 13.35 1.50
C LEU A 418 -26.71 14.35 1.23
#